data_AF-A0AAU2U5V1-F1
#
_entry.id   AF-A0AAU2U5V1-F1
#
_cell.length_a   1.000
_cell.length_b   1.000
_cell.length_c   1.000
_cell.angle_alpha   90.00
_cell.angle_beta   90.00
_cell.angle_gamma   90.00
#
_symmetry.space_group_name_H-M   'P 1'
#
loop_
_entity.id
_entity.type
_entity.pdbx_description
1 polymer ?
#
loop_
_entity_poly.entity_id
_entity_poly.type
_entity_poly.pdbx_seq_one_letter_code
_entity_poly.pdbx_strand_id
1 'polypeptide(L)'
;MNERTLPLPGSTDQFLITERPTPTLTDRYRPLPEGIDHTLFVVVPAHQVRTGDVVTAFFTNGPGTRRAQHVLQPFTAHPRPFGICPAQNEECWECENAHASGATADRYLCLDPADDFADCVIDFRNTPVAIIPADTAAHFPPLDSVPPLPDLFTLDDGEHGPYEALPVSRTWSPWDAISVTRTTAAQIATDLPLSHAGRYLTCRWLGDALLIASDPHFRTEPGRPGRIIQPDADGRYRIGGLWPWEDWSPPPCPDCATATERIDVEDETVWL
;
A
#
# COMPACT_ATOMS: atom_id res chain seq x y z
N MET A 1 -0.30 16.20 18.53
CA MET A 1 0.43 14.95 18.25
C MET A 1 1.70 14.98 19.08
N ASN A 2 1.98 13.91 19.81
CA ASN A 2 3.24 13.80 20.55
C ASN A 2 4.38 13.54 19.57
N GLU A 3 5.41 14.38 19.62
CA GLU A 3 6.60 14.26 18.79
C GLU A 3 7.79 13.86 19.68
N ARG A 4 8.62 12.97 19.17
CA ARG A 4 9.81 12.46 19.84
C ARG A 4 11.03 12.62 18.93
N THR A 5 12.12 13.14 19.50
CA THR A 5 13.42 13.13 18.83
C THR A 5 14.14 11.83 19.12
N LEU A 6 14.60 11.14 18.07
CA LEU A 6 15.39 9.93 18.14
C LEU A 6 16.84 10.25 17.76
N PRO A 7 17.84 9.86 18.59
CA PRO A 7 19.24 10.03 18.24
C PRO A 7 19.69 8.95 17.26
N LEU A 8 20.54 9.32 16.31
CA LEU A 8 21.29 8.37 15.47
C LEU A 8 22.78 8.46 15.80
N PRO A 9 23.43 7.37 16.27
CA PRO A 9 24.85 7.40 16.60
C PRO A 9 25.71 7.87 15.44
N GLY A 10 26.60 8.84 15.71
CA GLY A 10 27.51 9.41 14.70
C GLY A 10 26.88 10.47 13.80
N SER A 11 25.61 10.84 14.00
CA SER A 11 24.97 11.96 13.32
C SER A 11 24.74 13.14 14.27
N THR A 12 24.80 14.35 13.72
CA THR A 12 24.38 15.60 14.40
C THR A 12 22.93 15.96 14.09
N ASP A 13 22.28 15.22 13.18
CA ASP A 13 20.90 15.46 12.77
C ASP A 13 19.91 15.07 13.88
N GLN A 14 18.75 15.71 13.86
CA GLN A 14 17.63 15.41 14.75
C GLN A 14 16.54 14.66 13.98
N PHE A 15 16.21 13.44 14.39
CA PHE A 15 15.21 12.60 13.74
C PHE A 15 13.89 12.69 14.51
N LEU A 16 12.93 13.44 13.99
CA LEU A 16 11.63 13.64 14.62
C LEU A 16 10.63 12.58 14.15
N ILE A 17 10.02 11.87 15.09
CA ILE A 17 8.95 10.91 14.82
C ILE A 17 7.71 11.27 15.64
N THR A 18 6.54 11.10 15.04
CA THR A 18 5.26 11.24 15.74
C THR A 18 4.66 9.87 16.01
N GLU A 19 3.59 9.87 16.81
CA GLU A 19 2.62 8.76 16.77
C GLU A 19 2.23 8.44 15.32
N ARG A 20 2.02 7.14 15.07
CA ARG A 20 1.55 6.65 13.78
C ARG A 20 0.13 7.20 13.54
N PRO A 21 -0.18 7.71 12.35
CA PRO A 21 -1.52 8.21 12.06
C PRO A 21 -2.58 7.14 12.29
N THR A 22 -3.72 7.54 12.82
CA THR A 22 -4.90 6.66 12.92
C THR A 22 -5.28 6.21 11.51
N PRO A 23 -5.57 4.92 11.29
CA PRO A 23 -5.99 4.43 9.99
C PRO A 23 -7.23 5.18 9.52
N THR A 24 -7.12 5.87 8.40
CA THR A 24 -8.26 6.36 7.62
C THR A 24 -8.36 5.52 6.35
N LEU A 25 -9.55 5.43 5.77
CA LEU A 25 -9.74 4.75 4.49
C LEU A 25 -8.89 5.39 3.37
N THR A 26 -8.58 6.69 3.50
CA THR A 26 -7.82 7.43 2.49
C THR A 26 -6.32 7.25 2.63
N ASP A 27 -5.81 7.28 3.86
CA ASP A 27 -4.36 7.32 4.10
C ASP A 27 -3.78 5.92 4.31
N ARG A 28 -4.64 4.89 4.44
CA ARG A 28 -4.30 3.45 4.48
C ARG A 28 -3.14 3.06 5.41
N TYR A 29 -2.90 3.83 6.48
CA TYR A 29 -1.92 3.46 7.50
C TYR A 29 -2.41 2.25 8.30
N ARG A 30 -1.84 1.06 8.05
CA ARG A 30 -2.13 -0.14 8.84
C ARG A 30 -1.72 0.10 10.29
N PRO A 31 -2.59 -0.18 11.29
CA PRO A 31 -2.22 0.02 12.69
C PRO A 31 -1.11 -0.97 13.10
N LEU A 32 -0.36 -0.61 14.14
CA LEU A 32 0.59 -1.53 14.75
C LEU A 32 -0.15 -2.51 15.68
N PRO A 33 0.40 -3.71 15.95
CA PRO A 33 -0.12 -4.62 16.96
C PRO A 33 -0.32 -3.96 18.32
N GLU A 34 -1.27 -4.47 19.09
CA GLU A 34 -1.56 -3.96 20.43
C GLU A 34 -0.31 -3.95 21.31
N GLY A 35 -0.08 -2.83 22.01
CA GLY A 35 1.08 -2.62 22.87
C GLY A 35 2.30 -2.03 22.17
N ILE A 36 2.33 -1.97 20.83
CA ILE A 36 3.39 -1.30 20.08
C ILE A 36 3.02 0.16 19.85
N ASP A 37 3.92 1.07 20.23
CA ASP A 37 3.79 2.51 19.97
C ASP A 37 5.13 3.18 19.62
N HIS A 38 5.09 4.50 19.38
CA HIS A 38 6.25 5.29 18.97
C HIS A 38 7.36 5.42 20.03
N THR A 39 7.10 5.04 21.28
CA THR A 39 8.10 5.01 22.34
C THR A 39 9.08 3.84 22.19
N LEU A 40 8.71 2.82 21.41
CA LEU A 40 9.56 1.67 21.11
C LEU A 40 10.49 1.89 19.90
N PHE A 41 10.29 2.97 19.15
CA PHE A 41 11.06 3.24 17.94
C PHE A 41 12.50 3.62 18.24
N VAL A 42 13.40 3.14 17.40
CA VAL A 42 14.82 3.53 17.33
C VAL A 42 15.17 3.91 15.89
N VAL A 43 16.16 4.79 15.71
CA VAL A 43 16.67 5.14 14.38
C VAL A 43 18.00 4.45 14.15
N VAL A 44 18.08 3.75 13.02
CA VAL A 44 19.31 3.12 12.55
C VAL A 44 19.51 3.44 11.07
N PRO A 45 20.75 3.43 10.56
CA PRO A 45 20.98 3.40 9.12
C PRO A 45 20.44 2.10 8.54
N ALA A 46 19.95 2.10 7.30
CA ALA A 46 19.37 0.93 6.64
C ALA A 46 20.30 -0.30 6.68
N HIS A 47 21.61 -0.12 6.52
CA HIS A 47 22.59 -1.22 6.62
C HIS A 47 22.73 -1.88 7.99
N GLN A 48 22.17 -1.30 9.03
CA GLN A 48 22.15 -1.85 10.39
C GLN A 48 20.83 -2.53 10.74
N VAL A 49 19.80 -2.39 9.88
CA VAL A 49 18.55 -3.15 10.00
C VAL A 49 18.87 -4.63 9.90
N ARG A 50 18.28 -5.43 10.80
CA ARG A 50 18.49 -6.87 10.93
C ARG A 50 17.22 -7.62 10.54
N THR A 51 17.39 -8.90 10.25
CA THR A 51 16.24 -9.80 10.08
C THR A 51 15.37 -9.80 11.34
N GLY A 52 14.08 -9.58 11.17
CA GLY A 52 13.11 -9.54 12.26
C GLY A 52 12.84 -8.14 12.85
N ASP A 53 13.65 -7.14 12.51
CA ASP A 53 13.34 -5.75 12.87
C ASP A 53 12.06 -5.32 12.15
N VAL A 54 11.18 -4.55 12.80
CA VAL A 54 9.97 -4.02 12.15
C VAL A 54 10.25 -2.60 11.68
N VAL A 55 10.19 -2.36 10.36
CA VAL A 55 10.34 -1.03 9.78
C VAL A 55 9.01 -0.28 9.85
N THR A 56 9.02 0.93 10.42
CA THR A 56 7.80 1.72 10.66
C THR A 56 7.79 3.08 9.97
N ALA A 57 8.96 3.65 9.67
CA ALA A 57 9.07 4.93 8.97
C ALA A 57 10.45 5.13 8.33
N PHE A 58 10.50 5.96 7.29
CA PHE A 58 11.73 6.52 6.72
C PHE A 58 11.84 8.00 7.09
N PHE A 59 13.03 8.60 7.00
CA PHE A 59 13.19 10.03 7.28
C PHE A 59 13.52 10.81 6.01
N THR A 60 12.91 11.99 5.87
CA THR A 60 13.17 12.93 4.75
C THR A 60 14.66 13.15 4.56
N ASN A 61 15.14 13.26 3.32
CA ASN A 61 16.54 13.56 3.02
C ASN A 61 16.92 15.00 3.42
N GLY A 62 18.23 15.24 3.59
CA GLY A 62 18.79 16.54 3.93
C GLY A 62 19.36 16.63 5.36
N PRO A 63 20.14 17.69 5.67
CA PRO A 63 20.78 17.87 6.97
C PRO A 63 19.83 18.48 8.02
N GLY A 64 20.21 18.40 9.29
CA GLY A 64 19.54 19.10 10.39
C GLY A 64 18.36 18.32 10.95
N THR A 65 17.17 18.93 10.95
CA THR A 65 15.97 18.30 11.50
C THR A 65 15.23 17.54 10.41
N ARG A 66 15.18 16.21 10.54
CA ARG A 66 14.57 15.28 9.58
C ARG A 66 13.30 14.68 10.17
N ARG A 67 12.20 14.72 9.42
CA ARG A 67 10.90 14.23 9.89
C ARG A 67 10.63 12.82 9.34
N ALA A 68 10.06 11.98 10.18
CA ALA A 68 9.64 10.64 9.81
C ALA A 68 8.43 10.70 8.86
N GLN A 69 8.48 9.90 7.81
CA GLN A 69 7.37 9.51 6.96
C GLN A 69 7.07 8.04 7.27
N HIS A 70 5.95 7.81 7.95
CA HIS A 70 5.50 6.47 8.31
C HIS A 70 5.28 5.64 7.04
N VAL A 71 5.70 4.37 7.04
CA VAL A 71 5.33 3.46 5.95
C VAL A 71 3.83 3.14 6.06
N LEU A 72 3.13 3.00 4.93
CA LEU A 72 1.70 2.69 4.94
C LEU A 72 1.41 1.36 5.64
N GLN A 73 2.26 0.35 5.41
CA GLN A 73 2.20 -0.94 6.07
C GLN A 73 3.56 -1.23 6.72
N PRO A 74 3.65 -1.30 8.06
CA PRO A 74 4.87 -1.75 8.72
C PRO A 74 5.16 -3.18 8.30
N PHE A 75 6.43 -3.50 8.12
CA PHE A 75 6.87 -4.81 7.64
C PHE A 75 8.04 -5.33 8.47
N THR A 76 8.14 -6.65 8.54
CA THR A 76 9.26 -7.33 9.19
C THR A 76 10.41 -7.38 8.19
N ALA A 77 11.53 -6.74 8.50
CA ALA A 77 12.66 -6.66 7.60
C ALA A 77 13.32 -8.03 7.40
N HIS A 78 13.68 -8.29 6.14
CA HIS A 78 14.46 -9.44 5.70
C HIS A 78 15.63 -8.94 4.85
N PRO A 79 16.59 -8.18 5.43
CA PRO A 79 17.60 -7.45 4.68
C PRO A 79 18.49 -8.37 3.86
N ARG A 80 18.68 -8.03 2.59
CA ARG A 80 19.54 -8.76 1.64
C ARG A 80 20.40 -7.78 0.83
N PRO A 81 21.59 -8.20 0.39
CA PRO A 81 22.36 -7.43 -0.59
C PRO A 81 21.50 -7.16 -1.84
N PHE A 82 21.59 -5.95 -2.39
CA PHE A 82 20.80 -5.53 -3.55
C PHE A 82 20.85 -6.53 -4.72
N GLY A 83 22.03 -7.11 -5.00
CA GLY A 83 22.22 -8.10 -6.06
C GLY A 83 21.52 -9.45 -5.86
N ILE A 84 20.86 -9.68 -4.71
CA ILE A 84 20.13 -10.92 -4.36
C ILE A 84 18.67 -10.60 -4.02
N CYS A 85 18.18 -9.38 -4.28
CA CYS A 85 16.78 -9.06 -4.05
C CYS A 85 15.93 -9.88 -5.07
N PRO A 86 14.95 -10.69 -4.62
CA PRO A 86 14.14 -11.58 -5.50
C PRO A 86 13.46 -10.86 -6.66
N ALA A 87 13.25 -9.57 -6.46
CA ALA A 87 12.78 -8.56 -7.39
C ALA A 87 13.62 -8.38 -8.68
N GLN A 88 14.75 -9.08 -8.84
CA GLN A 88 15.46 -9.15 -10.12
C GLN A 88 14.68 -9.92 -11.21
N ASN A 89 13.66 -10.69 -10.82
CA ASN A 89 12.76 -11.34 -11.77
C ASN A 89 11.60 -10.40 -12.11
N GLU A 90 11.83 -9.43 -13.02
CA GLU A 90 10.87 -8.60 -13.79
C GLU A 90 9.68 -7.90 -13.08
N GLU A 91 9.40 -8.15 -11.80
CA GLU A 91 8.14 -7.74 -11.15
C GLU A 91 8.31 -6.64 -10.09
N CYS A 92 9.54 -6.17 -9.80
CA CYS A 92 9.72 -4.99 -8.95
C CYS A 92 10.17 -3.79 -9.78
N TRP A 93 9.25 -2.85 -9.96
CA TRP A 93 9.48 -1.58 -10.63
C TRP A 93 10.62 -0.76 -9.98
N GLU A 94 10.77 -0.81 -8.65
CA GLU A 94 11.85 -0.09 -7.95
C GLU A 94 13.25 -0.62 -8.31
N CYS A 95 13.39 -1.94 -8.50
CA CYS A 95 14.65 -2.55 -8.94
C CYS A 95 15.08 -2.04 -10.32
N GLU A 96 14.14 -1.95 -11.26
CA GLU A 96 14.42 -1.50 -12.62
C GLU A 96 14.93 -0.06 -12.61
N ASN A 97 14.28 0.83 -11.85
CA ASN A 97 14.71 2.22 -11.69
C ASN A 97 16.08 2.35 -11.02
N ALA A 98 16.33 1.56 -9.97
CA ALA A 98 17.63 1.55 -9.29
C ALA A 98 18.74 1.08 -10.25
N HIS A 99 18.52 -0.01 -10.98
CA HIS A 99 19.46 -0.51 -11.98
C HIS A 99 19.73 0.50 -13.11
N ALA A 100 18.67 1.14 -13.64
CA ALA A 100 18.80 2.18 -14.65
C ALA A 100 19.64 3.37 -14.16
N SER A 101 19.60 3.66 -12.85
CA SER A 101 20.37 4.72 -12.20
C SER A 101 21.81 4.31 -11.84
N GLY A 102 22.27 3.13 -12.27
CA GLY A 102 23.59 2.61 -11.94
C GLY A 102 23.73 2.17 -10.48
N ALA A 103 22.65 1.72 -9.85
CA ALA A 103 22.69 1.20 -8.50
C ALA A 103 23.68 0.03 -8.38
N THR A 104 24.61 0.18 -7.45
CA THR A 104 25.61 -0.83 -7.12
C THR A 104 25.29 -1.45 -5.75
N ALA A 105 25.63 -2.72 -5.57
CA ALA A 105 25.31 -3.47 -4.35
C ALA A 105 25.98 -2.92 -3.07
N ASP A 106 27.02 -2.10 -3.22
CA ASP A 106 27.66 -1.41 -2.11
C ASP A 106 26.87 -0.18 -1.62
N ARG A 107 25.95 0.38 -2.43
CA ARG A 107 25.18 1.59 -2.10
C ARG A 107 23.76 1.32 -1.63
N TYR A 108 23.14 0.24 -2.10
CA TYR A 108 21.73 -0.08 -1.85
C TYR A 108 21.56 -1.36 -1.02
N LEU A 109 20.44 -1.43 -0.31
CA LEU A 109 20.01 -2.60 0.45
C LEU A 109 18.53 -2.87 0.18
N CYS A 110 18.18 -4.14 -0.03
CA CYS A 110 16.80 -4.60 -0.10
C CYS A 110 16.37 -4.95 1.34
N LEU A 111 15.47 -4.16 1.92
CA LEU A 111 15.00 -4.32 3.31
C LEU A 111 13.89 -5.37 3.43
N ASP A 112 13.07 -5.51 2.40
CA ASP A 112 12.02 -6.53 2.31
C ASP A 112 11.87 -6.95 0.84
N PRO A 113 11.86 -8.26 0.51
CA PRO A 113 11.50 -8.70 -0.82
C PRO A 113 10.03 -8.38 -1.14
N ALA A 114 9.74 -8.18 -2.43
CA ALA A 114 8.35 -8.12 -2.89
C ALA A 114 7.62 -9.43 -2.57
N ASP A 115 6.33 -9.32 -2.25
CA ASP A 115 5.41 -10.45 -2.15
C ASP A 115 4.14 -10.18 -2.99
N ASP A 116 3.13 -11.04 -2.85
CA ASP A 116 1.87 -10.92 -3.57
C ASP A 116 1.10 -9.61 -3.25
N PHE A 117 1.48 -8.85 -2.22
CA PHE A 117 0.74 -7.66 -1.74
C PHE A 117 1.61 -6.40 -1.55
N ALA A 118 2.92 -6.50 -1.34
CA ALA A 118 3.86 -5.39 -1.10
C ALA A 118 5.09 -5.36 -2.04
N ASP A 119 5.60 -4.14 -2.31
CA ASP A 119 6.72 -3.89 -3.23
C ASP A 119 8.00 -4.27 -2.52
N CYS A 120 9.03 -4.59 -3.31
CA CYS A 120 10.35 -4.69 -2.72
C CYS A 120 10.74 -3.33 -2.16
N VAL A 121 11.26 -3.28 -0.93
CA VAL A 121 11.65 -2.02 -0.30
C VAL A 121 13.17 -1.86 -0.45
N ILE A 122 13.59 -1.01 -1.38
CA ILE A 122 15.01 -0.75 -1.64
C ILE A 122 15.38 0.65 -1.19
N ASP A 123 16.47 0.76 -0.43
CA ASP A 123 16.95 2.05 0.05
C ASP A 123 18.47 2.14 0.03
N PHE A 124 19.02 3.36 0.10
CA PHE A 124 20.43 3.57 0.34
C PHE A 124 20.82 3.03 1.70
N ARG A 125 21.99 2.40 1.77
CA ARG A 125 22.52 1.80 3.01
C ARG A 125 22.63 2.77 4.18
N ASN A 126 22.81 4.06 3.91
CA ASN A 126 22.93 5.09 4.94
C ASN A 126 21.62 5.84 5.21
N THR A 127 20.52 5.48 4.54
CA THR A 127 19.22 6.09 4.83
C THR A 127 18.83 5.77 6.27
N PRO A 128 18.52 6.78 7.08
CA PRO A 128 17.99 6.55 8.42
C PRO A 128 16.57 5.99 8.33
N VAL A 129 16.34 4.94 9.10
CA VAL A 129 15.08 4.20 9.15
C VAL A 129 14.65 4.10 10.61
N ALA A 130 13.36 4.35 10.88
CA ALA A 130 12.78 4.07 12.18
C ALA A 130 12.35 2.60 12.22
N ILE A 131 12.85 1.88 13.22
CA ILE A 131 12.53 0.47 13.44
C ILE A 131 12.06 0.21 14.87
N ILE A 132 11.42 -0.94 15.06
CA ILE A 132 11.29 -1.61 16.34
C ILE A 132 12.27 -2.80 16.28
N PRO A 133 13.27 -2.89 17.18
CA PRO A 133 14.23 -3.99 17.17
C PRO A 133 13.54 -5.35 17.29
N ALA A 134 14.06 -6.37 16.60
CA ALA A 134 13.50 -7.72 16.54
C ALA A 134 13.20 -8.31 17.92
N ASP A 135 14.15 -8.19 18.85
CA ASP A 135 13.99 -8.69 20.23
C ASP A 135 12.82 -8.00 20.94
N THR A 136 12.62 -6.70 20.71
CA THR A 136 11.48 -5.95 21.25
C THR A 136 10.18 -6.38 20.56
N ALA A 137 10.17 -6.46 19.23
CA ALA A 137 9.01 -6.83 18.43
C ALA A 137 8.47 -8.22 18.79
N ALA A 138 9.36 -9.17 19.11
CA ALA A 138 9.00 -10.53 19.50
C ALA A 138 8.16 -10.66 20.79
N HIS A 139 8.03 -9.59 21.58
CA HIS A 139 7.19 -9.55 22.78
C HIS A 139 5.72 -9.21 22.49
N PHE A 140 5.40 -8.86 21.25
CA PHE A 140 4.07 -8.44 20.81
C PHE A 140 3.48 -9.45 19.81
N PRO A 141 2.16 -9.39 19.55
CA PRO A 141 1.58 -10.14 18.45
C PRO A 141 2.29 -9.81 17.12
N PRO A 142 2.44 -10.78 16.22
CA PRO A 142 3.11 -10.56 14.94
C PRO A 142 2.32 -9.57 14.07
N LEU A 143 2.99 -8.87 13.15
CA LEU A 143 2.35 -7.83 12.32
C LEU A 143 1.16 -8.36 11.51
N ASP A 144 1.22 -9.62 11.08
CA ASP A 144 0.17 -10.31 10.34
C ASP A 144 -1.09 -10.61 11.19
N SER A 145 -1.00 -10.49 12.52
CA SER A 145 -2.17 -10.62 13.40
C SER A 145 -3.12 -9.43 13.33
N VAL A 146 -2.64 -8.28 12.82
CA VAL A 146 -3.49 -7.11 12.55
C VAL A 146 -4.23 -7.38 11.25
N PRO A 147 -5.58 -7.41 11.20
CA PRO A 147 -6.29 -7.57 9.95
C PRO A 147 -5.83 -6.54 8.91
N PRO A 148 -5.60 -6.93 7.65
CA PRO A 148 -5.22 -5.98 6.64
C PRO A 148 -6.35 -4.96 6.45
N LEU A 149 -5.99 -3.72 6.12
CA LEU A 149 -6.97 -2.69 5.81
C LEU A 149 -7.71 -3.07 4.51
N PRO A 150 -9.00 -2.78 4.40
CA PRO A 150 -9.69 -2.99 3.14
C PRO A 150 -9.07 -2.13 2.04
N ASP A 151 -9.03 -2.68 0.82
CA ASP A 151 -8.75 -1.91 -0.38
C ASP A 151 -10.02 -1.21 -0.86
N LEU A 152 -9.84 -0.12 -1.61
CA LEU A 152 -10.91 0.73 -2.09
C LEU A 152 -10.97 0.67 -3.62
N PHE A 153 -12.17 0.39 -4.14
CA PHE A 153 -12.42 0.23 -5.58
C PHE A 153 -13.51 1.16 -6.09
N THR A 154 -13.47 1.51 -7.37
CA THR A 154 -14.50 2.30 -8.06
C THR A 154 -14.95 1.65 -9.36
N LEU A 155 -16.14 2.04 -9.85
CA LEU A 155 -16.73 1.51 -11.07
C LEU A 155 -16.29 2.25 -12.35
N ASP A 156 -16.09 3.57 -12.27
CA ASP A 156 -15.80 4.45 -13.43
C ASP A 156 -15.32 5.82 -12.95
N ASP A 157 -14.04 6.15 -13.17
CA ASP A 157 -13.39 7.45 -12.87
C ASP A 157 -13.70 8.04 -11.48
N GLY A 158 -14.06 7.18 -10.52
CA GLY A 158 -14.43 7.57 -9.15
C GLY A 158 -15.81 8.21 -8.94
N GLU A 159 -16.70 8.24 -9.92
CA GLU A 159 -18.07 8.80 -9.72
C GLU A 159 -18.91 7.97 -8.74
N HIS A 160 -18.65 6.66 -8.71
CA HIS A 160 -19.33 5.71 -7.81
C HIS A 160 -18.30 4.90 -7.00
N GLY A 161 -18.42 5.00 -5.68
CA GLY A 161 -17.49 4.45 -4.69
C GLY A 161 -16.91 5.55 -3.77
N PRO A 162 -15.79 5.29 -3.08
CA PRO A 162 -15.05 4.02 -3.07
C PRO A 162 -15.80 2.89 -2.34
N TYR A 163 -15.61 1.66 -2.81
CA TYR A 163 -16.14 0.44 -2.18
C TYR A 163 -15.04 -0.29 -1.42
N GLU A 164 -15.28 -0.55 -0.14
CA GLU A 164 -14.38 -1.37 0.67
C GLU A 164 -14.47 -2.85 0.30
N ALA A 165 -13.33 -3.44 -0.06
CA ALA A 165 -13.17 -4.88 -0.30
C ALA A 165 -12.00 -5.44 0.53
N LEU A 166 -11.90 -6.77 0.62
CA LEU A 166 -10.66 -7.37 1.10
C LEU A 166 -9.50 -6.97 0.19
N PRO A 167 -8.27 -6.88 0.74
CA PRO A 167 -7.10 -6.67 -0.08
C PRO A 167 -7.00 -7.69 -1.20
N VAL A 168 -6.58 -7.23 -2.36
CA VAL A 168 -6.34 -8.06 -3.54
C VAL A 168 -4.85 -8.24 -3.77
N SER A 169 -4.47 -9.34 -4.43
CA SER A 169 -3.08 -9.56 -4.85
C SER A 169 -2.62 -8.46 -5.82
N ARG A 170 -1.33 -8.20 -5.93
CA ARG A 170 -0.72 -7.33 -6.96
C ARG A 170 -0.87 -7.86 -8.37
N THR A 171 -0.99 -9.17 -8.49
CA THR A 171 -1.32 -9.81 -9.77
C THR A 171 -2.82 -9.69 -10.09
N TRP A 172 -3.59 -9.01 -9.23
CA TRP A 172 -4.98 -8.69 -9.52
C TRP A 172 -5.04 -7.76 -10.73
N SER A 173 -5.92 -8.10 -11.64
CA SER A 173 -6.26 -7.26 -12.77
C SER A 173 -7.59 -6.54 -12.51
N PRO A 174 -7.84 -5.40 -13.18
CA PRO A 174 -9.15 -4.74 -13.17
C PRO A 174 -10.34 -5.67 -13.44
N TRP A 175 -10.14 -6.80 -14.12
CA TRP A 175 -11.23 -7.74 -14.45
C TRP A 175 -11.46 -8.81 -13.39
N ASP A 176 -10.58 -8.93 -12.40
CA ASP A 176 -10.71 -9.92 -11.34
C ASP A 176 -11.78 -9.54 -10.33
N ALA A 177 -12.24 -10.54 -9.57
CA ALA A 177 -13.28 -10.31 -8.58
C ALA A 177 -12.70 -9.70 -7.29
N ILE A 178 -13.36 -8.67 -6.77
CA ILE A 178 -13.12 -8.13 -5.42
C ILE A 178 -14.06 -8.82 -4.41
N SER A 179 -13.61 -9.00 -3.17
CA SER A 179 -14.39 -9.66 -2.12
C SER A 179 -14.99 -8.65 -1.14
N VAL A 180 -16.30 -8.44 -1.19
CA VAL A 180 -17.00 -7.37 -0.47
C VAL A 180 -18.05 -7.89 0.51
N THR A 181 -18.43 -7.07 1.48
CA THR A 181 -19.54 -7.40 2.40
C THR A 181 -20.90 -7.34 1.69
N ARG A 182 -21.96 -7.88 2.30
CA ARG A 182 -23.33 -7.74 1.79
C ARG A 182 -23.74 -6.27 1.62
N THR A 183 -23.40 -5.43 2.59
CA THR A 183 -23.73 -4.00 2.57
C THR A 183 -23.08 -3.32 1.36
N THR A 184 -21.79 -3.55 1.15
CA THR A 184 -21.05 -3.04 0.00
C THR A 184 -21.59 -3.60 -1.32
N ALA A 185 -21.92 -4.89 -1.37
CA ALA A 185 -22.53 -5.52 -2.56
C ALA A 185 -23.88 -4.89 -2.91
N ALA A 186 -24.70 -4.52 -1.91
CA ALA A 186 -25.97 -3.83 -2.14
C ALA A 186 -25.78 -2.40 -2.65
N GLN A 187 -24.73 -1.71 -2.19
CA GLN A 187 -24.35 -0.41 -2.71
C GLN A 187 -23.91 -0.51 -4.17
N ILE A 188 -22.99 -1.43 -4.49
CA ILE A 188 -22.56 -1.71 -5.87
C ILE A 188 -23.76 -2.04 -6.76
N ALA A 189 -24.69 -2.88 -6.30
CA ALA A 189 -25.89 -3.23 -7.05
C ALA A 189 -26.80 -2.03 -7.37
N THR A 190 -26.76 -0.99 -6.53
CA THR A 190 -27.53 0.25 -6.70
C THR A 190 -26.82 1.21 -7.65
N ASP A 191 -25.50 1.35 -7.50
CA ASP A 191 -24.69 2.30 -8.26
C ASP A 191 -24.36 1.81 -9.67
N LEU A 192 -24.18 0.49 -9.85
CA LEU A 192 -23.73 -0.10 -11.11
C LEU A 192 -24.59 0.30 -12.32
N PRO A 193 -25.94 0.21 -12.29
CA PRO A 193 -26.76 0.63 -13.42
C PRO A 193 -26.71 2.14 -13.72
N LEU A 194 -26.22 2.95 -12.78
CA LEU A 194 -26.06 4.41 -12.94
C LEU A 194 -24.68 4.77 -13.49
N SER A 195 -23.66 3.96 -13.19
CA SER A 195 -22.28 4.16 -13.66
C SER A 195 -22.15 4.05 -15.17
N HIS A 196 -21.20 4.78 -15.75
CA HIS A 196 -20.94 4.73 -17.18
C HIS A 196 -20.45 3.33 -17.63
N ALA A 197 -19.65 2.64 -16.82
CA ALA A 197 -19.21 1.25 -17.02
C ALA A 197 -20.34 0.21 -16.91
N GLY A 198 -21.34 0.46 -16.06
CA GLY A 198 -22.40 -0.49 -15.73
C GLY A 198 -23.78 -0.17 -16.30
N ARG A 199 -23.97 0.92 -17.04
CA ARG A 199 -25.28 1.39 -17.56
C ARG A 199 -26.07 0.39 -18.41
N TYR A 200 -25.43 -0.67 -18.88
CA TYR A 200 -26.06 -1.75 -19.64
C TYR A 200 -26.35 -3.00 -18.79
N LEU A 201 -26.12 -2.91 -17.48
CA LEU A 201 -26.29 -3.98 -16.52
C LEU A 201 -27.46 -3.65 -15.60
N THR A 202 -28.14 -4.71 -15.17
CA THR A 202 -29.20 -4.66 -14.18
C THR A 202 -28.82 -5.56 -13.02
N CYS A 203 -29.15 -5.13 -11.81
CA CYS A 203 -28.89 -5.89 -10.59
C CYS A 203 -30.20 -6.28 -9.93
N ARG A 204 -30.29 -7.53 -9.45
CA ARG A 204 -31.46 -8.01 -8.69
C ARG A 204 -31.04 -9.04 -7.65
N TRP A 205 -31.55 -8.89 -6.44
CA TRP A 205 -31.41 -9.89 -5.39
C TRP A 205 -32.36 -11.07 -5.59
N LEU A 206 -31.83 -12.29 -5.49
CA LEU A 206 -32.53 -13.57 -5.53
C LEU A 206 -32.31 -14.30 -4.20
N GLY A 207 -33.05 -13.86 -3.17
CA GLY A 207 -32.73 -14.25 -1.79
C GLY A 207 -31.39 -13.63 -1.37
N ASP A 208 -30.42 -14.49 -1.04
CA ASP A 208 -29.06 -14.06 -0.68
C ASP A 208 -28.11 -14.01 -1.87
N ALA A 209 -28.53 -14.42 -3.07
CA ALA A 209 -27.69 -14.29 -4.26
C ALA A 209 -27.95 -12.96 -4.98
N LEU A 210 -26.90 -12.34 -5.52
CA LEU A 210 -26.98 -11.18 -6.40
C LEU A 210 -26.92 -11.62 -7.87
N LEU A 211 -27.97 -11.35 -8.63
CA LEU A 211 -27.96 -11.49 -10.09
C LEU A 211 -27.53 -10.17 -10.72
N ILE A 212 -26.47 -10.20 -11.52
CA ILE A 212 -26.07 -9.10 -12.40
C ILE A 212 -26.24 -9.58 -13.84
N ALA A 213 -27.10 -8.92 -14.61
CA ALA A 213 -27.42 -9.33 -15.98
C ALA A 213 -27.39 -8.15 -16.94
N SER A 214 -26.89 -8.36 -18.15
CA SER A 214 -26.99 -7.36 -19.22
C SER A 214 -28.44 -7.13 -19.61
N ASP A 215 -28.83 -5.87 -19.72
CA ASP A 215 -30.13 -5.47 -20.21
C ASP A 215 -30.26 -5.86 -21.69
N PRO A 216 -31.27 -6.67 -22.07
CA PRO A 216 -31.46 -7.11 -23.44
C PRO A 216 -31.69 -5.96 -24.45
N HIS A 217 -32.17 -4.80 -24.00
CA HIS A 217 -32.47 -3.66 -24.88
C HIS A 217 -31.21 -2.91 -25.35
N PHE A 218 -30.09 -3.05 -24.63
CA PHE A 218 -28.85 -2.35 -24.92
C PHE A 218 -27.75 -3.26 -25.46
N ARG A 219 -28.10 -4.45 -25.96
CA ARG A 219 -27.13 -5.37 -26.57
C ARG A 219 -26.54 -4.80 -27.85
N THR A 220 -25.39 -4.16 -27.73
CA THR A 220 -24.49 -3.88 -28.86
C THR A 220 -23.51 -5.04 -29.09
N GLU A 221 -23.29 -5.89 -28.09
CA GLU A 221 -22.44 -7.07 -28.19
C GLU A 221 -23.18 -8.38 -27.84
N PRO A 222 -22.99 -9.45 -28.62
CA PRO A 222 -23.55 -10.76 -28.29
C PRO A 222 -22.81 -11.39 -27.11
N GLY A 223 -23.50 -11.57 -25.98
CA GLY A 223 -23.34 -12.79 -25.21
C GLY A 223 -22.44 -12.79 -23.97
N ARG A 224 -22.32 -11.70 -23.19
CA ARG A 224 -21.95 -11.90 -21.77
C ARG A 224 -23.18 -12.40 -21.00
N PRO A 225 -23.22 -13.68 -20.58
CA PRO A 225 -24.30 -14.15 -19.74
C PRO A 225 -24.27 -13.41 -18.40
N GLY A 226 -25.45 -13.10 -17.85
CA GLY A 226 -25.54 -12.59 -16.50
C GLY A 226 -24.88 -13.56 -15.50
N ARG A 227 -24.36 -13.02 -14.40
CA ARG A 227 -23.74 -13.79 -13.31
C ARG A 227 -24.65 -13.80 -12.10
N ILE A 228 -24.79 -14.97 -11.49
CA ILE A 228 -25.36 -15.13 -10.15
C ILE A 228 -24.19 -15.24 -9.18
N ILE A 229 -24.12 -14.31 -8.22
CA ILE A 229 -23.07 -14.22 -7.23
C ILE A 229 -23.67 -14.65 -5.90
N GLN A 230 -23.17 -15.76 -5.36
CA GLN A 230 -23.54 -16.25 -4.04
C GLN A 230 -22.53 -15.77 -3.01
N PRO A 231 -22.94 -15.54 -1.75
CA PRO A 231 -22.00 -15.29 -0.68
C PRO A 231 -21.13 -16.53 -0.43
N ASP A 232 -19.87 -16.34 -0.09
CA ASP A 232 -18.98 -17.40 0.38
C ASP A 232 -19.28 -17.80 1.83
N ALA A 233 -18.44 -18.70 2.38
CA ALA A 233 -18.61 -19.21 3.75
C ALA A 233 -18.53 -18.11 4.82
N ASP A 234 -17.88 -16.98 4.52
CA ASP A 234 -17.75 -15.82 5.40
C ASP A 234 -18.85 -14.77 5.14
N GLY A 235 -19.81 -15.08 4.26
CA GLY A 235 -20.89 -14.18 3.89
C GLY A 235 -20.50 -13.07 2.91
N ARG A 236 -19.34 -13.16 2.26
CA ARG A 236 -18.81 -12.15 1.33
C ARG A 236 -19.14 -12.46 -0.12
N TYR A 237 -19.26 -11.42 -0.93
CA TYR A 237 -19.61 -11.51 -2.35
C TYR A 237 -18.37 -11.24 -3.19
N ARG A 238 -18.08 -12.15 -4.12
CA ARG A 238 -16.99 -11.97 -5.09
C ARG A 238 -17.54 -11.37 -6.38
N ILE A 239 -17.30 -10.09 -6.61
CA ILE A 239 -17.88 -9.32 -7.72
C ILE A 239 -16.77 -8.90 -8.69
N GLY A 240 -16.90 -9.25 -9.98
CA GLY A 240 -15.96 -8.86 -11.04
C GLY A 240 -16.18 -9.61 -12.35
N GLY A 241 -15.32 -9.32 -13.33
CA GLY A 241 -15.30 -9.95 -14.66
C GLY A 241 -16.37 -9.47 -15.65
N LEU A 242 -17.14 -8.45 -15.27
CA LEU A 242 -18.20 -7.86 -16.11
C LEU A 242 -17.84 -6.45 -16.59
N TRP A 243 -17.10 -5.70 -15.78
CA TRP A 243 -16.50 -4.39 -16.05
C TRP A 243 -15.09 -4.39 -15.43
N PRO A 244 -14.20 -3.49 -15.86
CA PRO A 244 -12.94 -3.26 -15.16
C PRO A 244 -13.19 -2.45 -13.88
N TRP A 245 -12.65 -2.91 -12.76
CA TRP A 245 -12.52 -2.13 -11.54
C TRP A 245 -11.36 -1.14 -11.65
N GLU A 246 -11.47 -0.04 -10.93
CA GLU A 246 -10.37 0.90 -10.75
C GLU A 246 -9.95 0.94 -9.29
N ASP A 247 -8.64 1.00 -9.05
CA ASP A 247 -8.12 1.27 -7.72
C ASP A 247 -8.43 2.72 -7.36
N TRP A 248 -9.12 2.91 -6.24
CA TRP A 248 -9.39 4.25 -5.76
C TRP A 248 -8.10 4.86 -5.23
N SER A 249 -7.62 5.88 -5.93
CA SER A 249 -6.60 6.79 -5.44
C SER A 249 -7.30 8.05 -4.93
N PRO A 250 -7.03 8.50 -3.69
CA PRO A 250 -7.50 9.80 -3.27
C PRO A 250 -7.02 10.86 -4.28
N PRO A 251 -7.85 11.85 -4.63
CA PRO A 251 -7.37 12.97 -5.44
C PRO A 251 -6.11 13.53 -4.75
N PRO A 252 -5.07 13.91 -5.53
CA PRO A 252 -3.86 14.45 -4.96
C PRO A 252 -4.26 15.60 -4.03
N CYS A 253 -3.89 15.47 -2.76
CA CYS A 253 -4.18 16.49 -1.76
C CYS A 253 -3.69 17.84 -2.31
N PRO A 254 -4.58 18.82 -2.53
CA PRO A 254 -4.24 20.06 -3.24
C PRO A 254 -3.09 20.82 -2.58
N ASP A 255 -2.96 20.68 -1.26
CA ASP A 255 -1.93 21.33 -0.45
C ASP A 255 -0.69 20.46 -0.18
N CYS A 256 -0.68 19.20 -0.62
CA CYS A 256 0.43 18.27 -0.40
C CYS A 256 1.43 18.24 -1.57
N ALA A 257 1.04 18.73 -2.75
CA ALA A 257 1.90 18.79 -3.93
C ALA A 257 3.12 19.74 -3.77
N THR A 258 3.08 20.66 -2.80
CA THR A 258 4.21 21.55 -2.50
C THR A 258 5.26 20.91 -1.58
N ALA A 259 5.02 19.72 -1.03
CA ALA A 259 5.93 19.08 -0.08
C ALA A 259 6.89 18.04 -0.70
N THR A 260 6.73 17.71 -1.99
CA THR A 260 7.48 16.63 -2.66
C THR A 260 8.14 17.04 -3.97
N GLU A 261 8.38 18.34 -4.19
CA GLU A 261 9.36 18.72 -5.19
C GLU A 261 10.72 18.18 -4.70
N ARG A 262 11.18 17.08 -5.33
CA ARG A 262 12.57 16.64 -5.21
C ARG A 262 13.40 17.85 -5.59
N ILE A 263 14.07 18.44 -4.62
CA ILE A 263 15.21 19.30 -4.92
C ILE A 263 16.23 18.36 -5.53
N ASP A 264 16.26 18.31 -6.86
CA ASP A 264 17.38 17.77 -7.60
C ASP A 264 18.57 18.63 -7.19
N VAL A 265 19.39 18.12 -6.29
CA VAL A 265 20.73 18.67 -6.03
C VAL A 265 21.60 18.27 -7.21
N GLU A 266 21.27 18.78 -8.39
CA GLU A 266 22.22 18.88 -9.46
C GLU A 266 23.12 20.08 -9.14
N ASP A 267 24.42 19.84 -9.19
CA ASP A 267 25.50 20.82 -9.23
C ASP A 267 26.12 21.27 -7.88
N GLU A 268 26.77 20.34 -7.17
CA GLU A 268 28.00 20.69 -6.44
C GLU A 268 29.21 20.49 -7.36
N THR A 269 29.47 21.51 -8.20
CA THR A 269 30.78 21.69 -8.82
C THR A 269 31.79 22.05 -7.73
N VAL A 270 32.55 21.07 -7.26
CA VAL A 270 33.69 21.27 -6.37
C VAL A 270 34.79 22.00 -7.14
N TRP A 271 35.03 23.28 -6.81
CA TRP A 271 36.26 23.97 -7.19
C TRP A 271 37.38 23.54 -6.24
N LEU A 272 38.43 22.95 -6.82
CA LEU A 272 39.71 22.64 -6.16
C LEU A 272 40.50 23.92 -5.81
#